data_AF-A0A2E3Y1M6-F1
#
_entry.id   AF-A0A2E3Y1M6-F1
#
_cell.length_a   1.000
_cell.length_b   1.000
_cell.length_c   1.000
_cell.angle_alpha   90.00
_cell.angle_beta   90.00
_cell.angle_gamma   90.00
#
_symmetry.space_group_name_H-M   'P 1'
#
loop_
_entity.id
_entity.type
_entity.pdbx_description
1 polymer ?
#
loop_
_entity_poly.entity_id
_entity_poly.type
_entity_poly.pdbx_seq_one_letter_code
_entity_poly.pdbx_strand_id
1 'polypeptide(L)'
;MKNSLIIKILGTTHFALGSMLIGMLVFGGEMWMEQMNINLKTLKAIQGTADVVGASHIGIGLLLFFCSSIKDLNSIKKVLVGELGLIACMLCVAFFNTFSTYWAPELPGYNGPPPPFWFILGLNPVLCIYGYYKGK
;
A
#
# COMPACT_ATOMS: atom_id res chain seq x y z
N MET A 1 -0.10 -6.76 24.83
CA MET A 1 1.19 -6.52 24.13
C MET A 1 1.16 -6.97 22.67
N LYS A 2 0.52 -8.10 22.38
CA LYS A 2 0.48 -8.71 21.05
C LYS A 2 -0.14 -7.82 19.97
N ASN A 3 -1.22 -7.12 20.29
CA ASN A 3 -1.88 -6.20 19.35
C ASN A 3 -1.10 -4.94 19.05
N SER A 4 -0.41 -4.38 20.05
CA SER A 4 0.47 -3.24 19.83
C SER A 4 1.57 -3.61 18.83
N LEU A 5 2.15 -4.81 18.95
CA LEU A 5 3.14 -5.31 17.99
C LEU A 5 2.53 -5.50 16.60
N ILE A 6 1.34 -6.11 16.49
CA ILE A 6 0.65 -6.29 15.19
C ILE A 6 0.42 -4.94 14.51
N ILE A 7 -0.12 -3.95 15.23
CA ILE A 7 -0.36 -2.61 14.70
C ILE A 7 0.97 -1.93 14.29
N LYS A 8 2.05 -2.12 15.06
CA LYS A 8 3.39 -1.63 14.67
C LYS A 8 3.85 -2.27 13.37
N ILE A 9 3.71 -3.59 13.23
CA ILE A 9 4.09 -4.30 12.01
C ILE A 9 3.31 -3.75 10.82
N LEU A 10 1.98 -3.65 10.92
CA LEU A 10 1.11 -3.07 9.89
C LEU A 10 1.55 -1.64 9.52
N GLY A 11 1.82 -0.80 10.53
CA GLY A 11 2.31 0.56 10.33
C GLY A 11 3.67 0.60 9.62
N THR A 12 4.61 -0.23 10.04
CA THR A 12 5.94 -0.30 9.41
C THR A 12 5.88 -0.81 7.97
N THR A 13 4.99 -1.75 7.65
CA THR A 13 4.83 -2.24 6.27
C THR A 13 4.27 -1.16 5.36
N HIS A 14 3.27 -0.40 5.82
CA HIS A 14 2.73 0.75 5.09
C HIS A 14 3.79 1.83 4.87
N PHE A 15 4.49 2.20 5.94
CA PHE A 15 5.56 3.20 5.85
C PHE A 15 6.66 2.77 4.87
N ALA A 16 7.13 1.53 4.97
CA ALA A 16 8.17 0.99 4.09
C ALA A 16 7.74 0.97 2.62
N LEU A 17 6.51 0.53 2.33
CA LEU A 17 5.96 0.56 0.97
C LEU A 17 5.87 1.99 0.44
N GLY A 18 5.32 2.90 1.24
CA GLY A 18 5.21 4.31 0.86
C GLY A 18 6.55 4.96 0.58
N SER A 19 7.55 4.76 1.45
CA SER A 19 8.91 5.24 1.23
C SER A 19 9.57 4.63 0.00
N MET A 20 9.36 3.34 -0.25
CA MET A 20 9.90 2.68 -1.44
C MET A 20 9.28 3.23 -2.72
N LEU A 21 7.95 3.42 -2.76
CA LEU A 21 7.25 4.01 -3.91
C LEU A 21 7.72 5.44 -4.19
N ILE A 22 7.87 6.28 -3.16
CA ILE A 22 8.42 7.63 -3.33
C ILE A 22 9.87 7.58 -3.81
N GLY A 23 10.70 6.70 -3.26
CA GLY A 23 12.07 6.50 -3.73
C GLY A 23 12.13 6.13 -5.22
N MET A 24 11.27 5.20 -5.66
CA MET A 24 11.16 4.81 -7.06
C MET A 24 10.73 5.98 -7.96
N LEU A 25 9.89 6.89 -7.47
CA LEU A 25 9.48 8.07 -8.23
C LEU A 25 10.60 9.09 -8.38
N VAL A 26 11.31 9.38 -7.29
CA VAL A 26 12.38 10.37 -7.26
C VAL A 26 13.58 9.91 -8.08
N PHE A 27 13.92 8.63 -8.01
CA PHE A 27 15.16 8.10 -8.60
C PHE A 27 14.95 7.25 -9.86
N GLY A 28 13.71 6.87 -10.19
CA GLY A 28 13.42 5.92 -11.29
C GLY A 28 12.88 6.55 -12.57
N GLY A 29 12.36 7.78 -12.56
CA GLY A 29 11.61 8.32 -13.71
C GLY A 29 12.31 8.21 -15.08
N GLU A 30 13.60 8.52 -15.15
CA GLU A 30 14.39 8.48 -16.39
C GLU A 30 14.71 7.05 -16.84
N MET A 31 15.02 6.16 -15.89
CA MET A 31 15.29 4.74 -16.18
C MET A 31 14.05 4.04 -16.79
N TRP A 32 12.86 4.37 -16.30
CA TRP A 32 11.61 3.75 -16.76
C TRP A 32 11.22 4.21 -18.17
N MET A 33 11.45 5.49 -18.50
CA MET A 33 11.23 6.01 -19.85
C MET A 33 12.10 5.30 -20.89
N GLU A 34 13.39 5.16 -20.59
CA GLU A 34 14.38 4.59 -21.49
C GLU A 34 14.19 3.07 -21.66
N GLN A 35 13.84 2.37 -20.57
CA GLN A 35 13.73 0.91 -20.56
C GLN A 35 12.35 0.39 -21.01
N MET A 36 11.28 1.16 -20.83
CA MET A 36 9.91 0.75 -21.18
C MET A 36 9.31 1.43 -22.41
N ASN A 37 10.06 2.33 -23.07
CA ASN A 37 9.61 3.05 -24.28
C ASN A 37 8.22 3.70 -24.11
N ILE A 38 7.95 4.23 -22.92
CA ILE A 38 6.69 4.89 -22.56
C ILE A 38 6.71 6.35 -22.96
N ASN A 39 5.55 6.89 -23.36
CA ASN A 39 5.46 8.32 -23.65
C ASN A 39 5.40 9.15 -22.35
N LEU A 40 5.71 10.45 -22.46
CA LEU A 40 5.74 11.37 -21.33
C LEU A 40 4.39 11.52 -20.60
N LYS A 41 3.26 11.37 -21.31
CA LYS A 41 1.92 11.49 -20.74
C LYS A 41 1.62 10.31 -19.82
N THR A 42 1.95 9.10 -20.26
CA THR A 42 1.82 7.86 -19.50
C THR A 42 2.75 7.85 -18.30
N LEU A 43 4.00 8.29 -18.46
CA LEU A 43 4.92 8.45 -17.33
C LEU A 43 4.34 9.39 -16.26
N LYS A 44 3.87 10.58 -16.65
CA LYS A 44 3.29 11.55 -15.71
C LYS A 44 2.04 11.01 -15.01
N ALA A 45 1.20 10.25 -15.71
CA ALA A 45 0.02 9.63 -15.11
C ALA A 45 0.39 8.56 -14.06
N ILE A 46 1.37 7.70 -14.36
CA ILE A 46 1.91 6.71 -13.43
C ILE A 46 2.55 7.40 -12.24
N GLN A 47 3.37 8.43 -12.47
CA GLN A 47 4.05 9.18 -11.41
C GLN A 47 3.07 9.87 -10.46
N GLY A 48 2.07 10.58 -10.99
CA GLY A 48 1.07 11.25 -10.17
C GLY A 48 0.25 10.25 -9.33
N THR A 49 -0.07 9.08 -9.90
CA THR A 49 -0.79 8.03 -9.16
C THR A 49 0.08 7.45 -8.04
N ALA A 50 1.34 7.13 -8.35
CA ALA A 50 2.25 6.56 -7.38
C ALA A 50 2.65 7.56 -6.29
N ASP A 51 2.67 8.88 -6.57
CA ASP A 51 2.93 9.92 -5.57
C ASP A 51 1.83 9.94 -4.50
N VAL A 52 0.57 10.01 -4.95
CA VAL A 52 -0.60 9.97 -4.05
C VAL A 52 -0.63 8.67 -3.24
N VAL A 53 -0.38 7.52 -3.89
CA VAL A 53 -0.35 6.21 -3.21
C VAL A 53 0.79 6.13 -2.22
N GLY A 54 2.00 6.56 -2.60
CA GLY A 54 3.20 6.55 -1.74
C GLY A 54 3.03 7.42 -0.51
N ALA A 55 2.61 8.67 -0.69
CA ALA A 55 2.34 9.60 0.41
C ALA A 55 1.23 9.09 1.34
N SER A 56 0.15 8.52 0.78
CA SER A 56 -0.93 7.94 1.57
C SER A 56 -0.45 6.79 2.45
N HIS A 57 0.38 5.89 1.90
CA HIS A 57 0.95 4.76 2.65
C HIS A 57 1.88 5.22 3.78
N ILE A 58 2.67 6.28 3.57
CA ILE A 58 3.46 6.88 4.66
C ILE A 58 2.54 7.41 5.76
N GLY A 59 1.50 8.16 5.40
CA GLY A 59 0.53 8.70 6.36
C GLY A 59 -0.18 7.61 7.16
N ILE A 60 -0.66 6.56 6.50
CA ILE A 60 -1.27 5.38 7.13
C ILE A 60 -0.28 4.70 8.06
N GLY A 61 0.96 4.51 7.61
CA GLY A 61 2.01 3.87 8.40
C GLY A 61 2.28 4.60 9.71
N LEU A 62 2.40 5.93 9.66
CA LEU A 62 2.56 6.79 10.83
C LEU A 62 1.34 6.73 11.74
N LEU A 63 0.12 6.83 11.19
CA LEU A 63 -1.11 6.74 11.96
C LEU A 63 -1.20 5.42 12.73
N LEU A 64 -0.93 4.29 12.07
CA LEU A 64 -0.92 2.98 12.73
C LEU A 64 0.17 2.91 13.79
N PHE A 65 1.36 3.46 13.54
CA PHE A 65 2.41 3.54 14.55
C PHE A 65 1.94 4.26 15.83
N PHE A 66 1.22 5.37 15.70
CA PHE A 66 0.60 6.05 16.85
C PHE A 66 -0.51 5.21 17.49
N CYS A 67 -1.40 4.61 16.69
CA CYS A 67 -2.45 3.71 17.17
C CYS A 67 -1.90 2.50 17.94
N SER A 68 -0.64 2.11 17.71
CA SER A 68 -0.01 1.03 18.47
C SER A 68 0.13 1.31 19.97
N SER A 69 0.00 2.56 20.39
CA SER A 69 0.05 2.98 21.79
C SER A 69 -1.31 2.84 22.51
N ILE A 70 -2.39 2.56 21.77
CA ILE A 70 -3.72 2.33 22.35
C ILE A 70 -3.67 1.09 23.24
N LYS A 71 -4.23 1.21 24.45
CA LYS A 71 -4.34 0.10 25.41
C LYS A 71 -5.73 -0.54 25.43
N ASP A 72 -6.76 0.21 25.07
CA ASP A 72 -8.14 -0.28 25.03
C ASP A 72 -8.33 -1.30 23.89
N LEU A 73 -8.73 -2.52 24.23
CA LEU A 73 -8.90 -3.61 23.28
C LEU A 73 -10.02 -3.34 22.27
N ASN A 74 -11.10 -2.67 22.68
CA ASN A 74 -12.21 -2.36 21.77
C ASN A 74 -11.78 -1.35 20.70
N SER A 75 -11.02 -0.34 21.10
CA SER A 75 -10.44 0.64 20.18
C SER A 75 -9.44 0.01 19.21
N ILE A 76 -8.56 -0.86 19.70
CA ILE A 76 -7.63 -1.63 18.83
C ILE A 76 -8.42 -2.44 17.80
N LYS A 77 -9.47 -3.16 18.21
CA LYS A 77 -10.29 -3.94 17.27
C LYS A 77 -10.92 -3.08 16.19
N LYS A 78 -11.37 -1.86 16.52
CA LYS A 78 -11.88 -0.91 15.52
C LYS A 78 -10.80 -0.48 14.53
N VAL A 79 -9.57 -0.23 15.00
CA VAL A 79 -8.42 0.09 14.12
C VAL A 79 -8.15 -1.07 13.15
N LEU A 80 -8.13 -2.31 13.64
CA LEU A 80 -7.90 -3.50 12.80
C LEU A 80 -9.01 -3.73 11.76
N VAL A 81 -10.27 -3.46 12.12
CA VAL A 81 -11.40 -3.52 11.16
C VAL A 81 -11.30 -2.39 10.13
N GLY A 82 -10.92 -1.18 10.55
CA GLY A 82 -10.67 -0.07 9.64
C GLY A 82 -9.57 -0.40 8.63
N GLU A 83 -8.48 -1.01 9.08
CA GLU A 83 -7.40 -1.48 8.21
C GLU A 83 -7.87 -2.57 7.24
N LEU A 84 -8.70 -3.52 7.66
CA LEU A 84 -9.31 -4.51 6.76
C LEU A 84 -10.15 -3.86 5.66
N GLY A 85 -10.96 -2.86 6.02
CA GLY A 85 -11.74 -2.08 5.06
C GLY A 85 -10.86 -1.34 4.07
N LEU A 86 -9.78 -0.73 4.56
CA LEU A 86 -8.79 -0.05 3.73
C LEU A 86 -8.12 -1.00 2.73
N ILE A 87 -7.69 -2.18 3.18
CA ILE A 87 -7.06 -3.19 2.32
C ILE A 87 -8.04 -3.70 1.26
N ALA A 88 -9.32 -3.88 1.61
CA ALA A 88 -10.35 -4.25 0.63
C ALA A 88 -10.50 -3.18 -0.46
N CYS A 89 -10.50 -1.89 -0.09
CA CYS A 89 -10.51 -0.79 -1.06
C CYS A 89 -9.25 -0.79 -1.94
N MET A 90 -8.07 -0.99 -1.35
CA MET A 90 -6.80 -1.09 -2.09
C MET A 90 -6.78 -2.28 -3.05
N LEU A 91 -7.38 -3.41 -2.66
CA LEU A 91 -7.51 -4.60 -3.49
C LEU A 91 -8.39 -4.34 -4.73
N CYS A 92 -9.51 -3.61 -4.58
CA CYS A 92 -10.33 -3.19 -5.71
C CYS A 92 -9.53 -2.35 -6.72
N VAL A 93 -8.74 -1.40 -6.22
CA VAL A 93 -7.87 -0.56 -7.06
C VAL A 93 -6.77 -1.38 -7.71
N ALA A 94 -6.17 -2.34 -6.99
CA ALA A 94 -5.17 -3.26 -7.53
C ALA A 94 -5.72 -4.09 -8.68
N PHE A 95 -6.91 -4.69 -8.51
CA PHE A 95 -7.57 -5.44 -9.57
C PHE A 95 -7.91 -4.56 -10.76
N PHE A 96 -8.46 -3.37 -10.53
CA PHE A 96 -8.72 -2.43 -11.63
C PHE A 96 -7.44 -2.16 -12.43
N ASN A 97 -6.33 -1.83 -11.77
CA ASN A 97 -5.06 -1.55 -12.45
C ASN A 97 -4.39 -2.79 -13.08
N THR A 98 -4.79 -4.01 -12.69
CA THR A 98 -4.26 -5.26 -13.27
C THR A 98 -5.01 -5.65 -14.53
N PHE A 99 -6.33 -5.45 -14.54
CA PHE A 99 -7.18 -5.88 -15.66
C PHE A 99 -7.53 -4.74 -16.63
N SER A 100 -7.16 -3.49 -16.29
CA SER A 100 -7.41 -2.31 -17.12
C SER A 100 -6.13 -1.80 -17.75
N THR A 101 -6.15 -1.62 -19.08
CA THR A 101 -5.07 -0.94 -19.83
C THR A 101 -5.24 0.58 -19.85
N TYR A 102 -6.19 1.12 -19.10
CA TYR A 102 -6.60 2.54 -19.15
C TYR A 102 -5.44 3.53 -18.97
N TRP A 103 -4.53 3.25 -18.04
CA TRP A 103 -3.43 4.16 -17.69
C TRP A 103 -2.18 3.99 -18.56
N ALA A 104 -2.02 2.86 -19.24
CA ALA A 104 -0.82 2.54 -20.02
C ALA A 104 -1.18 1.63 -21.21
N PRO A 105 -1.99 2.11 -22.16
CA PRO A 105 -2.46 1.28 -23.28
C PRO A 105 -1.33 0.83 -24.22
N GLU A 106 -0.23 1.58 -24.28
CA GLU A 106 0.98 1.19 -25.03
C GLU A 106 1.89 0.16 -24.33
N LEU A 107 1.59 -0.22 -23.08
CA LEU A 107 2.35 -1.24 -22.34
C LEU A 107 1.53 -2.54 -22.20
N PRO A 108 1.59 -3.46 -23.20
CA PRO A 108 0.86 -4.74 -23.16
C PRO A 108 1.34 -5.74 -22.10
N GLY A 109 2.13 -5.30 -21.11
CA GLY A 109 2.59 -6.09 -19.96
C GLY A 109 2.54 -5.34 -18.62
N TYR A 110 1.90 -4.17 -18.56
CA TYR A 110 1.68 -3.47 -17.28
C TYR A 110 0.64 -4.23 -16.45
N ASN A 111 1.11 -5.15 -15.61
CA ASN A 111 0.29 -6.10 -14.86
C ASN A 111 -0.01 -5.63 -13.44
N GLY A 112 -0.58 -4.43 -13.30
CA GLY A 112 -1.02 -3.92 -12.00
C GLY A 112 0.09 -3.45 -11.06
N PRO A 113 -0.20 -3.35 -9.75
CA PRO A 113 0.75 -2.84 -8.76
C PRO A 113 2.04 -3.67 -8.66
N PRO A 114 3.16 -3.08 -8.18
CA PRO A 114 4.41 -3.80 -8.03
C PRO A 114 4.30 -4.93 -6.99
N PRO A 115 5.13 -6.00 -7.08
CA PRO A 115 5.02 -7.17 -6.20
C PRO A 115 4.96 -6.89 -4.69
N PRO A 116 5.72 -5.92 -4.14
CA PRO A 116 5.62 -5.59 -2.71
C PRO A 116 4.23 -5.09 -2.28
N PHE A 117 3.47 -4.47 -3.19
CA PHE A 117 2.08 -4.05 -2.92
C PHE A 117 1.17 -5.27 -2.71
N TRP A 118 1.29 -6.28 -3.57
CA TRP A 118 0.53 -7.54 -3.45
C TRP A 118 0.85 -8.29 -2.16
N PHE A 119 2.12 -8.28 -1.74
CA PHE A 119 2.52 -8.88 -0.49
C PHE A 119 1.78 -8.26 0.71
N ILE A 120 1.65 -6.93 0.74
CA ILE A 120 0.92 -6.21 1.80
C ILE A 120 -0.58 -6.51 1.75
N LEU A 121 -1.17 -6.56 0.56
CA LEU A 121 -2.58 -6.95 0.39
C LEU A 121 -2.87 -8.37 0.91
N GLY A 122 -1.88 -9.28 0.88
CA GLY A 122 -2.02 -10.63 1.44
C GLY A 122 -1.71 -10.70 2.94
N LEU A 123 -0.61 -10.09 3.39
CA LEU A 123 -0.12 -10.19 4.77
C LEU A 123 -0.99 -9.39 5.74
N ASN A 124 -1.35 -8.15 5.41
CA ASN A 124 -2.03 -7.26 6.35
C ASN A 124 -3.41 -7.79 6.77
N PRO A 125 -4.26 -8.36 5.89
CA PRO A 125 -5.53 -8.94 6.32
C PRO A 125 -5.35 -10.09 7.30
N VAL A 126 -4.36 -10.96 7.07
CA VAL A 126 -4.05 -12.08 7.96
C VAL A 126 -3.67 -11.57 9.33
N LEU A 127 -2.78 -10.57 9.40
CA LEU A 127 -2.38 -9.92 10.65
C LEU A 127 -3.55 -9.23 11.36
N CYS A 128 -4.42 -8.55 10.62
CA CYS A 128 -5.60 -7.88 11.17
C CYS A 128 -6.60 -8.87 11.75
N ILE A 129 -6.95 -9.92 11.01
CA ILE A 129 -7.84 -11.00 11.46
C ILE A 129 -7.26 -11.68 12.70
N TYR A 130 -5.96 -11.97 12.68
CA TYR A 130 -5.27 -12.56 13.82
C TYR A 130 -5.32 -11.65 15.06
N GLY A 131 -5.03 -10.35 14.90
CA GLY A 131 -5.11 -9.37 15.99
C GLY A 131 -6.53 -9.19 16.52
N TYR A 132 -7.55 -9.30 15.65
CA TYR A 132 -8.93 -9.17 16.05
C TYR A 132 -9.40 -10.32 16.96
N TYR A 133 -9.09 -11.57 16.60
CA TYR A 133 -9.56 -12.76 17.32
C TYR A 133 -8.61 -13.24 18.43
N LYS A 134 -7.30 -13.22 18.19
CA LYS A 134 -6.27 -13.81 19.08
C LYS A 134 -5.37 -12.78 19.75
N GLY A 135 -5.69 -11.51 19.55
CA GLY A 135 -4.98 -10.38 20.12
C GLY A 135 -5.32 -10.09 21.57
N LYS A 136 -4.73 -10.85 22.50
CA LYS A 136 -4.63 -10.45 23.91
C LYS A 136 -3.15 -10.18 24.22
#